data_AF-A0A956LM70-F1
#
_entry.id   AF-A0A956LM70-F1
#
_cell.length_a   1.000
_cell.length_b   1.000
_cell.length_c   1.000
_cell.angle_alpha   90.00
_cell.angle_beta   90.00
_cell.angle_gamma   90.00
#
_symmetry.space_group_name_H-M   'P 1'
#
loop_
_entity.id
_entity.type
_entity.pdbx_description
1 polymer ?
#
loop_
_entity_poly.entity_id
_entity_poly.type
_entity_poly.pdbx_seq_one_letter_code
_entity_poly.pdbx_strand_id
1 'polypeptide(L)'
;MATATVSRRPVRALQQPKVRRQWFVLLYTLALTPLPLVGTLGYENSLALTAPMSLLGALVGVDVIRELRTTPAHEISRTGGRTTVLLAAARIGLSEIAWLLAISLGVMFGTLVITRNCDPLGGLVFFLVGPACSAALGWICGLWGGVLHRRRWVQVSLALLPIFACLAIALWRLYHAPVVFAF
;
A
#
# COMPACT_ATOMS: atom_id res chain seq x y z
N MET A 1 8.61 -36.69 -33.57
CA MET A 1 8.30 -35.24 -33.52
C MET A 1 7.88 -34.88 -32.10
N ALA A 2 8.78 -34.27 -31.32
CA ALA A 2 8.51 -33.84 -29.95
C ALA A 2 7.89 -32.43 -29.98
N THR A 3 6.63 -32.31 -29.57
CA THR A 3 5.92 -31.04 -29.42
C THR A 3 6.45 -30.30 -28.20
N ALA A 4 7.22 -29.23 -28.43
CA ALA A 4 7.69 -28.34 -27.38
C ALA A 4 6.49 -27.69 -26.66
N THR A 5 6.25 -28.09 -25.42
CA THR A 5 5.26 -27.47 -24.54
C THR A 5 5.76 -26.09 -24.12
N VAL A 6 5.33 -25.05 -24.85
CA VAL A 6 5.58 -23.66 -24.49
C VAL A 6 4.98 -23.40 -23.11
N SER A 7 5.85 -23.26 -22.12
CA SER A 7 5.51 -23.01 -20.73
C SER A 7 4.76 -21.68 -20.59
N ARG A 8 3.42 -21.74 -20.48
CA ARG A 8 2.53 -20.59 -20.17
C ARG A 8 2.68 -20.05 -18.73
N ARG A 9 3.78 -20.37 -18.04
CA ARG A 9 4.04 -19.95 -16.66
C ARG A 9 4.13 -18.43 -16.43
N PRO A 10 4.71 -17.60 -17.32
CA PRO A 10 4.93 -16.18 -16.99
C PRO A 10 3.61 -15.37 -16.90
N VAL A 11 2.62 -15.70 -17.73
CA VAL A 11 1.34 -14.96 -17.76
C VAL A 11 0.52 -15.19 -16.48
N ARG A 12 0.60 -16.40 -15.89
CA ARG A 12 -0.10 -16.70 -14.62
C ARG A 12 0.50 -15.97 -13.43
N ALA A 13 1.82 -15.72 -13.42
CA ALA A 13 2.46 -14.99 -12.34
C ALA A 13 1.98 -13.52 -12.27
N LEU A 14 1.75 -12.89 -13.43
CA LEU A 14 1.23 -11.51 -13.52
C LEU A 14 -0.23 -11.36 -13.07
N GLN A 15 -0.98 -12.46 -12.97
CA GLN A 15 -2.37 -12.44 -12.48
C GLN A 15 -2.44 -12.39 -10.95
N GLN A 16 -1.33 -12.63 -10.25
CA GLN A 16 -1.31 -12.58 -8.78
C GLN A 16 -1.49 -11.13 -8.29
N PRO A 17 -2.43 -10.87 -7.37
CA PRO A 17 -2.73 -9.52 -6.91
C PRO A 17 -1.50 -8.85 -6.25
N LYS A 18 -0.70 -9.63 -5.51
CA LYS A 18 0.57 -9.19 -4.90
C LYS A 18 1.54 -8.65 -5.94
N VAL A 19 1.80 -9.42 -7.00
CA VAL A 19 2.72 -9.04 -8.08
C VAL A 19 2.22 -7.79 -8.80
N ARG A 20 0.90 -7.68 -9.04
CA ARG A 20 0.30 -6.48 -9.65
C ARG A 20 0.50 -5.22 -8.81
N ARG A 21 0.34 -5.32 -7.48
CA ARG A 21 0.60 -4.19 -6.57
C ARG A 21 2.06 -3.77 -6.57
N GLN A 22 2.97 -4.75 -6.53
CA GLN A 22 4.41 -4.48 -6.60
C GLN A 22 4.81 -3.79 -7.90
N TRP A 23 4.31 -4.27 -9.05
CA TRP A 23 4.52 -3.61 -10.34
C TRP A 23 3.91 -2.22 -10.39
N PHE A 24 2.69 -2.05 -9.89
CA PHE A 24 2.06 -0.74 -9.83
C PHE A 24 2.91 0.25 -9.03
N VAL A 25 3.37 -0.13 -7.84
CA VAL A 25 4.23 0.72 -7.00
C VAL A 25 5.55 1.02 -7.70
N LEU A 26 6.21 0.00 -8.25
CA LEU A 26 7.46 0.18 -8.96
C LEU A 26 7.31 1.17 -10.12
N LEU A 27 6.33 0.95 -10.99
CA LEU A 27 6.09 1.79 -12.17
C LEU A 27 5.63 3.20 -11.78
N TYR A 28 4.78 3.33 -10.76
CA TYR A 28 4.33 4.62 -10.26
C TYR A 28 5.52 5.42 -9.71
N THR A 29 6.32 4.82 -8.83
CA THR A 29 7.51 5.48 -8.27
C THR A 29 8.53 5.82 -9.36
N LEU A 30 8.76 4.94 -10.33
CA LEU A 30 9.60 5.23 -11.51
C LEU A 30 9.04 6.34 -12.39
N ALA A 31 7.73 6.46 -12.54
CA ALA A 31 7.13 7.54 -13.31
C ALA A 31 7.27 8.90 -12.62
N LEU A 32 7.46 8.91 -11.29
CA LEU A 32 7.73 10.13 -10.52
C LEU A 32 9.21 10.55 -10.56
N THR A 33 10.15 9.62 -10.76
CA THR A 33 11.60 9.92 -10.77
C THR A 33 12.08 10.97 -11.78
N PRO A 34 11.54 11.12 -13.00
CA PRO A 34 12.00 12.15 -13.94
C PRO A 34 11.47 13.56 -13.59
N LEU A 35 10.53 13.69 -12.65
CA LEU A 35 9.97 14.99 -12.29
C LEU A 35 10.91 15.70 -11.31
N PRO A 36 11.46 16.88 -11.61
CA PRO A 36 12.52 17.50 -10.82
C PRO A 36 12.12 17.80 -9.36
N LEU A 37 10.82 18.02 -9.11
CA LEU A 37 10.27 18.26 -7.76
C LEU A 37 9.85 16.97 -7.03
N VAL A 38 9.58 15.88 -7.75
CA VAL A 38 8.97 14.66 -7.18
C VAL A 38 9.90 13.45 -7.28
N GLY A 39 11.00 13.57 -8.01
CA GLY A 39 11.88 12.46 -8.34
C GLY A 39 12.95 12.14 -7.32
N THR A 40 13.06 12.97 -6.29
CA THR A 40 14.01 12.79 -5.20
C THR A 40 13.32 12.39 -3.91
N LEU A 41 14.09 11.85 -2.96
CA LEU A 41 13.59 11.53 -1.62
C LEU A 41 13.28 12.85 -0.89
N GLY A 42 12.02 13.28 -0.97
CA GLY A 42 11.56 14.58 -0.49
C GLY A 42 10.09 14.59 -0.06
N TYR A 43 9.61 15.79 0.27
CA TYR A 43 8.26 16.02 0.78
C TYR A 43 7.20 15.73 -0.29
N GLU A 44 7.43 16.19 -1.51
CA GLU A 44 6.51 16.12 -2.65
C GLU A 44 6.28 14.68 -3.07
N ASN A 45 7.34 13.88 -3.14
CA ASN A 45 7.22 12.47 -3.45
C ASN A 45 6.50 11.70 -2.35
N SER A 46 6.82 12.01 -1.08
CA SER A 46 6.13 11.42 0.06
C SER A 46 4.63 11.75 0.03
N LEU A 47 4.28 12.98 -0.32
CA LEU A 47 2.89 13.41 -0.52
C LEU A 47 2.22 12.64 -1.67
N ALA A 48 2.89 12.53 -2.83
CA ALA A 48 2.37 11.82 -4.00
C ALA A 48 2.13 10.33 -3.72
N LEU A 49 3.04 9.69 -2.97
CA LEU A 49 2.93 8.27 -2.61
C LEU A 49 1.93 7.99 -1.48
N THR A 50 1.55 8.99 -0.68
CA THR A 50 0.66 8.81 0.47
C THR A 50 -0.70 8.22 0.08
N ALA A 51 -1.38 8.82 -0.91
CA ALA A 51 -2.68 8.36 -1.38
C ALA A 51 -2.65 6.93 -1.97
N PRO A 52 -1.77 6.58 -2.94
CA PRO A 52 -1.72 5.23 -3.48
C PRO A 52 -1.30 4.21 -2.42
N MET A 53 -0.40 4.55 -1.50
CA MET A 53 0.00 3.64 -0.42
C MET A 53 -1.15 3.35 0.55
N SER A 54 -1.98 4.35 0.88
CA SER A 54 -3.18 4.14 1.68
C SER A 54 -4.19 3.22 1.01
N LEU A 55 -4.44 3.44 -0.29
CA LEU A 55 -5.31 2.59 -1.11
C LEU A 55 -4.79 1.15 -1.16
N LEU A 56 -3.51 0.97 -1.44
CA LEU A 56 -2.88 -0.36 -1.50
C LEU A 56 -2.89 -1.06 -0.15
N GLY A 57 -2.65 -0.33 0.94
CA GLY A 57 -2.79 -0.84 2.30
C GLY A 57 -4.20 -1.40 2.53
N ALA A 58 -5.23 -0.63 2.18
CA ALA A 58 -6.63 -1.08 2.30
C ALA A 58 -6.91 -2.35 1.49
N LEU A 59 -6.42 -2.43 0.26
CA LEU A 59 -6.56 -3.63 -0.57
C LEU A 59 -5.84 -4.84 0.03
N VAL A 60 -4.63 -4.66 0.58
CA VAL A 60 -3.89 -5.71 1.29
C VAL A 60 -4.70 -6.20 2.50
N GLY A 61 -5.27 -5.30 3.29
CA GLY A 61 -6.09 -5.67 4.45
C GLY A 61 -7.32 -6.50 4.08
N VAL A 62 -8.03 -6.11 3.02
CA VAL A 62 -9.17 -6.88 2.50
C VAL A 62 -8.73 -8.26 2.02
N ASP A 63 -7.63 -8.33 1.24
CA ASP A 63 -7.15 -9.60 0.70
C ASP A 63 -6.68 -10.56 1.80
N VAL A 64 -6.00 -10.07 2.85
CA VAL A 64 -5.60 -10.87 4.03
C VAL A 64 -6.81 -11.51 4.69
N ILE A 65 -7.89 -10.76 4.96
CA ILE A 65 -9.10 -11.32 5.57
C ILE A 65 -9.78 -12.34 4.65
N ARG A 66 -9.75 -12.12 3.33
CA ARG A 66 -10.34 -13.07 2.38
C ARG A 66 -9.55 -14.36 2.31
N GLU A 67 -8.22 -14.28 2.29
CA GLU A 67 -7.33 -15.44 2.34
C GLU A 67 -7.60 -16.27 3.60
N LEU A 68 -7.62 -15.63 4.77
CA LEU A 68 -7.92 -16.26 6.06
C LEU A 68 -9.31 -16.92 6.11
N ARG A 69 -10.29 -16.39 5.38
CA ARG A 69 -11.64 -17.00 5.28
C ARG A 69 -11.68 -18.22 4.37
N THR A 70 -10.77 -18.30 3.40
CA THR A 70 -10.65 -19.45 2.50
C THR A 70 -9.75 -20.54 3.06
N THR A 71 -8.89 -20.22 4.03
CA THR A 71 -8.08 -21.21 4.75
C THR A 71 -8.99 -22.19 5.51
N PRO A 72 -8.83 -23.51 5.32
CA PRO A 72 -9.71 -24.50 5.93
C PRO A 72 -9.65 -24.47 7.46
N ALA A 73 -10.81 -24.58 8.12
CA ALA A 73 -10.94 -24.50 9.57
C ALA A 73 -10.05 -25.49 10.35
N HIS A 74 -9.68 -26.63 9.75
CA HIS A 74 -8.78 -27.60 10.36
C HIS A 74 -7.34 -27.08 10.54
N GLU A 75 -6.85 -26.20 9.67
CA GLU A 75 -5.55 -25.54 9.87
C GLU A 75 -5.63 -24.48 10.97
N ILE A 76 -6.74 -23.75 11.04
CA ILE A 76 -6.96 -22.72 12.07
C ILE A 76 -7.00 -23.33 13.47
N SER A 77 -7.67 -24.48 13.64
CA SER A 77 -7.70 -25.21 14.92
C SER A 77 -6.36 -25.77 15.35
N ARG A 78 -5.48 -26.15 14.41
CA ARG A 78 -4.09 -26.58 14.72
C ARG A 78 -3.17 -25.42 15.10
N THR A 79 -3.45 -24.22 14.60
CA THR A 79 -2.54 -23.06 14.76
C THR A 79 -2.74 -22.33 16.10
N GLY A 80 -3.63 -22.80 16.98
CA GLY A 80 -3.70 -22.32 18.37
C GLY A 80 -4.43 -20.99 18.56
N GLY A 81 -5.75 -21.01 18.52
CA GLY A 81 -6.60 -19.93 19.04
C GLY A 81 -6.65 -18.63 18.23
N ARG A 82 -7.46 -17.67 18.70
CA ARG A 82 -7.77 -16.41 18.01
C ARG A 82 -6.54 -15.49 17.87
N THR A 83 -5.61 -15.56 18.81
CA THR A 83 -4.41 -14.71 18.86
C THR A 83 -3.42 -15.04 17.76
N THR A 84 -3.25 -16.31 17.40
CA THR A 84 -2.30 -16.71 16.35
C THR A 84 -2.81 -16.37 14.96
N VAL A 85 -4.13 -16.39 14.74
CA VAL A 85 -4.75 -15.91 13.49
C VAL A 85 -4.51 -14.41 13.31
N LEU A 86 -4.66 -13.61 14.36
CA LEU A 86 -4.35 -12.17 14.31
C LEU A 86 -2.87 -11.91 14.05
N LEU A 87 -1.98 -12.67 14.70
CA LEU A 87 -0.54 -12.56 14.49
C LEU A 87 -0.15 -12.96 13.06
N ALA A 88 -0.76 -14.01 12.50
CA ALA A 88 -0.55 -14.42 11.13
C ALA A 88 -1.05 -13.36 10.13
N ALA A 89 -2.26 -12.81 10.37
CA ALA A 89 -2.81 -11.71 9.57
C ALA A 89 -1.88 -10.48 9.59
N ALA A 90 -1.40 -10.13 10.79
CA ALA A 90 -0.46 -9.03 10.99
C ALA A 90 0.84 -9.27 10.24
N ARG A 91 1.44 -10.46 10.37
CA ARG A 91 2.70 -10.81 9.70
C ARG A 91 2.57 -10.77 8.19
N ILE A 92 1.51 -11.36 7.63
CA ILE A 92 1.27 -11.36 6.17
C ILE A 92 1.10 -9.92 5.69
N GLY A 93 0.19 -9.15 6.29
CA GLY A 93 -0.09 -7.78 5.90
C GLY A 93 1.12 -6.86 6.02
N LEU A 94 1.80 -6.87 7.17
CA LEU A 94 2.99 -6.06 7.42
C LEU A 94 4.14 -6.43 6.48
N SER A 95 4.35 -7.72 6.20
CA SER A 95 5.39 -8.14 5.26
C SER A 95 5.15 -7.62 3.84
N GLU A 96 3.88 -7.55 3.42
CA GLU A 96 3.53 -7.04 2.09
C GLU A 96 3.67 -5.52 2.04
N ILE A 97 3.18 -4.79 3.06
CA ILE A 97 3.35 -3.34 3.15
C ILE A 97 4.82 -2.96 3.20
N ALA A 98 5.62 -3.66 4.03
CA ALA A 98 7.06 -3.46 4.10
C ALA A 98 7.72 -3.66 2.74
N TRP A 99 7.28 -4.64 1.96
CA TRP A 99 7.78 -4.84 0.59
C TRP A 99 7.41 -3.70 -0.36
N LEU A 100 6.16 -3.21 -0.33
CA LEU A 100 5.73 -2.09 -1.18
C LEU A 100 6.50 -0.80 -0.84
N LEU A 101 6.71 -0.55 0.45
CA LEU A 101 7.53 0.57 0.92
C LEU A 101 8.99 0.40 0.51
N ALA A 102 9.56 -0.79 0.68
CA ALA A 102 10.95 -1.09 0.31
C ALA A 102 11.20 -0.91 -1.19
N ILE A 103 10.26 -1.30 -2.06
CA ILE A 103 10.35 -1.07 -3.51
C ILE A 103 10.42 0.44 -3.80
N SER A 104 9.50 1.22 -3.22
CA SER A 104 9.46 2.68 -3.44
C SER A 104 10.73 3.35 -2.93
N LEU A 105 11.15 2.97 -1.73
CA LEU A 105 12.34 3.50 -1.07
C LEU A 105 13.61 3.12 -1.85
N GLY A 106 13.70 1.89 -2.37
CA GLY A 106 14.81 1.43 -3.19
C GLY A 106 14.95 2.22 -4.49
N VAL A 107 13.84 2.51 -5.18
CA VAL A 107 13.85 3.37 -6.38
C VAL A 107 14.35 4.78 -6.03
N MET A 108 13.90 5.33 -4.89
CA MET A 108 14.28 6.66 -4.45
C MET A 108 15.73 6.76 -3.97
N PHE A 109 16.26 5.73 -3.34
CA PHE A 109 17.70 5.68 -3.05
C PHE A 109 18.53 5.56 -4.32
N GLY A 110 18.02 4.84 -5.33
CA GLY A 110 18.64 4.78 -6.65
C GLY A 110 18.75 6.17 -7.30
N THR A 111 17.71 7.01 -7.19
CA THR A 111 17.75 8.37 -7.73
C THR A 111 18.70 9.27 -6.96
N LEU A 112 18.85 9.07 -5.65
CA LEU A 112 19.79 9.81 -4.80
C LEU A 112 21.26 9.73 -5.27
N VAL A 113 21.65 8.66 -5.98
CA VAL A 113 22.98 8.50 -6.57
C VAL A 113 23.18 9.45 -7.76
N ILE A 114 22.11 9.72 -8.50
CA ILE A 114 22.11 10.57 -9.69
C ILE A 114 21.93 12.04 -9.29
N THR A 115 20.98 12.31 -8.39
CA THR A 115 20.63 13.64 -7.89
C THR A 115 21.10 13.78 -6.45
N ARG A 116 22.09 14.66 -6.19
CA ARG A 116 22.56 14.93 -4.83
C ARG A 116 21.50 15.70 -4.04
N ASN A 117 20.84 15.01 -3.11
CA ASN A 117 19.96 15.65 -2.14
C ASN A 117 20.77 16.21 -0.96
N CYS A 118 20.38 17.40 -0.50
CA CYS A 118 21.03 18.08 0.62
C CYS A 118 20.63 17.51 1.99
N ASP A 119 19.48 16.83 2.10
CA ASP A 119 19.00 16.24 3.36
C ASP A 119 18.23 14.91 3.13
N PRO A 120 18.95 13.76 3.04
CA PRO A 120 18.31 12.45 2.88
C PRO A 120 17.56 12.00 4.15
N LEU A 121 17.95 12.48 5.33
CA LEU A 121 17.32 12.09 6.60
C LEU A 121 15.93 12.73 6.73
N GLY A 122 15.82 14.03 6.43
CA GLY A 122 14.53 14.71 6.36
C GLY A 122 13.57 14.03 5.38
N GLY A 123 14.04 13.69 4.18
CA GLY A 123 13.27 12.94 3.19
C GLY A 123 12.78 11.59 3.70
N LEU A 124 13.62 10.84 4.43
CA LEU A 124 13.24 9.56 5.04
C LEU A 124 12.16 9.73 6.13
N VAL A 125 12.26 10.78 6.96
CA VAL A 125 11.24 11.08 7.98
C VAL A 125 9.89 11.37 7.32
N PHE A 126 9.86 12.18 6.26
CA PHE A 126 8.62 12.43 5.51
C PHE A 126 8.06 11.17 4.85
N PHE A 127 8.92 10.28 4.36
CA PHE A 127 8.50 9.00 3.79
C PHE A 127 7.85 8.07 4.84
N LEU A 128 8.38 8.05 6.06
CA LEU A 128 7.80 7.29 7.16
C LEU A 128 6.46 7.89 7.60
N VAL A 129 6.41 9.19 7.81
CA VAL A 129 5.21 9.88 8.32
C VAL A 129 4.08 9.90 7.29
N GLY A 130 4.38 10.08 6.01
CA GLY A 130 3.37 10.09 4.94
C GLY A 130 3.04 8.68 4.46
N PRO A 131 3.77 8.15 3.45
CA PRO A 131 3.50 6.85 2.83
C PRO A 131 3.38 5.68 3.81
N ALA A 132 4.31 5.53 4.78
CA ALA A 132 4.30 4.35 5.64
C ALA A 132 3.15 4.36 6.65
N CYS A 133 2.92 5.47 7.36
CA CYS A 133 1.75 5.61 8.23
C CYS A 133 0.44 5.48 7.45
N SER A 134 0.36 6.05 6.25
CA SER A 134 -0.85 6.00 5.42
C SER A 134 -1.15 4.59 4.92
N ALA A 135 -0.12 3.82 4.55
CA ALA A 135 -0.25 2.40 4.23
C ALA A 135 -0.76 1.58 5.43
N ALA A 136 -0.22 1.84 6.62
CA ALA A 136 -0.63 1.16 7.85
C ALA A 136 -2.09 1.46 8.21
N LEU A 137 -2.50 2.74 8.15
CA LEU A 137 -3.89 3.14 8.39
C LEU A 137 -4.85 2.57 7.35
N GLY A 138 -4.45 2.61 6.06
CA GLY A 138 -5.20 1.97 4.97
C GLY A 138 -5.39 0.49 5.24
N TRP A 139 -4.33 -0.22 5.63
CA TRP A 139 -4.38 -1.64 5.97
C TRP A 139 -5.34 -1.95 7.11
N ILE A 140 -5.31 -1.17 8.19
CA ILE A 140 -6.27 -1.30 9.28
C ILE A 140 -7.71 -1.14 8.77
N CYS A 141 -7.98 -0.10 7.97
CA CYS A 141 -9.30 0.09 7.34
C CYS A 141 -9.71 -1.09 6.44
N GLY A 142 -8.74 -1.65 5.71
CA GLY A 142 -8.89 -2.86 4.90
C GLY A 142 -9.29 -4.08 5.71
N LEU A 143 -8.65 -4.30 6.87
CA LEU A 143 -8.99 -5.39 7.78
C LEU A 143 -10.44 -5.22 8.29
N TRP A 144 -10.82 -4.01 8.73
CA TRP A 144 -12.18 -3.71 9.17
C TRP A 144 -13.22 -3.96 8.07
N GLY A 145 -12.99 -3.41 6.87
CA GLY A 145 -13.87 -3.61 5.72
C GLY A 145 -13.99 -5.08 5.31
N GLY A 146 -12.87 -5.82 5.37
CA GLY A 146 -12.81 -7.25 5.13
C GLY A 146 -13.64 -8.07 6.12
N VAL A 147 -13.59 -7.72 7.41
CA VAL A 147 -14.35 -8.38 8.49
C VAL A 147 -15.85 -8.11 8.37
N LEU A 148 -16.26 -6.87 8.08
CA LEU A 148 -17.65 -6.43 8.11
C LEU A 148 -18.54 -7.06 7.03
N HIS A 149 -18.00 -7.43 5.87
CA HIS A 149 -18.82 -7.92 4.77
C HIS A 149 -18.20 -9.11 4.03
N ARG A 150 -18.99 -9.85 3.21
CA ARG A 150 -18.53 -11.02 2.44
C ARG A 150 -18.24 -10.73 0.96
N ARG A 151 -19.00 -9.83 0.33
CA ARG A 151 -18.81 -9.44 -1.07
C ARG A 151 -17.60 -8.52 -1.21
N ARG A 152 -16.67 -8.86 -2.12
CA ARG A 152 -15.40 -8.14 -2.31
C ARG A 152 -15.58 -6.64 -2.52
N TRP A 153 -16.48 -6.25 -3.43
CA TRP A 153 -16.64 -4.84 -3.78
C TRP A 153 -17.12 -4.02 -2.58
N VAL A 154 -18.03 -4.55 -1.76
CA VAL A 154 -18.50 -3.89 -0.53
C VAL A 154 -17.37 -3.80 0.50
N GLN A 155 -16.55 -4.84 0.66
CA GLN A 155 -15.39 -4.80 1.57
C GLN A 155 -14.44 -3.66 1.21
N VAL A 156 -14.14 -3.52 -0.09
CA VAL A 156 -13.30 -2.43 -0.59
C VAL A 156 -13.98 -1.07 -0.39
N SER A 157 -15.26 -0.93 -0.71
CA SER A 157 -16.00 0.32 -0.48
C SER A 157 -16.00 0.74 0.99
N LEU A 158 -16.22 -0.21 1.92
CA LEU A 158 -16.17 0.04 3.37
C LEU A 158 -14.76 0.41 3.83
N ALA A 159 -13.72 -0.23 3.29
CA ALA A 159 -12.34 0.08 3.61
C ALA A 159 -11.91 1.47 3.12
N LEU A 160 -12.49 1.96 2.02
CA LEU A 160 -12.18 3.27 1.45
C LEU A 160 -12.98 4.42 2.09
N LEU A 161 -14.11 4.12 2.71
CA LEU A 161 -14.99 5.12 3.31
C LEU A 161 -14.26 6.02 4.33
N PRO A 162 -13.43 5.50 5.27
CA PRO A 162 -12.66 6.35 6.18
C PRO A 162 -11.65 7.25 5.45
N ILE A 163 -11.00 6.75 4.40
CA ILE A 163 -10.01 7.51 3.63
C ILE A 163 -10.69 8.70 2.93
N PHE A 164 -11.82 8.46 2.25
CA PHE A 164 -12.59 9.51 1.60
C PHE A 164 -13.23 10.48 2.60
N ALA A 165 -13.69 9.99 3.75
CA ALA A 165 -14.21 10.85 4.81
C ALA A 165 -13.12 11.80 5.34
N CYS A 166 -11.92 11.29 5.63
CA CYS A 166 -10.79 12.12 6.05
C CYS A 166 -10.40 13.14 4.97
N LEU A 167 -10.38 12.73 3.70
CA LEU A 167 -10.10 13.64 2.59
C LEU A 167 -11.18 14.74 2.47
N ALA A 168 -12.45 14.38 2.57
CA ALA A 168 -13.56 15.34 2.53
C ALA A 168 -13.50 16.32 3.70
N ILE A 169 -13.21 15.85 4.91
CA ILE A 169 -13.03 16.70 6.10
C ILE A 169 -11.81 17.63 5.92
N ALA A 170 -10.69 17.11 5.39
CA ALA A 170 -9.49 17.90 5.14
C ALA A 170 -9.75 19.00 4.10
N LEU A 171 -10.41 18.67 2.99
CA LEU A 171 -10.80 19.63 1.96
C LEU A 171 -11.79 20.66 2.52
N TRP A 172 -12.81 20.21 3.24
CA TRP A 172 -13.78 21.10 3.88
C TRP A 172 -13.10 22.09 4.84
N ARG A 173 -12.17 21.60 5.69
CA ARG A 173 -11.37 22.44 6.58
C ARG A 173 -10.49 23.43 5.81
N LEU A 174 -9.89 22.99 4.71
CA LEU A 174 -9.05 23.84 3.86
C LEU A 174 -9.86 24.99 3.23
N TYR A 175 -11.09 24.73 2.77
CA TYR A 175 -11.95 25.73 2.15
C TYR A 175 -12.67 26.65 3.15
N HIS A 176 -13.04 26.15 4.33
CA HIS A 176 -13.74 26.96 5.34
C HIS A 176 -12.82 27.73 6.30
N ALA A 177 -11.62 27.22 6.57
CA ALA A 177 -10.65 27.83 7.48
C ALA A 177 -9.24 27.74 6.88
N PRO A 178 -8.98 28.45 5.76
CA PRO A 178 -7.70 28.38 5.08
C PRO A 178 -6.58 28.84 6.03
N VAL A 179 -5.65 27.94 6.32
CA VAL A 179 -4.53 28.21 7.25
C VAL A 179 -3.52 29.19 6.65
N VAL A 180 -3.51 29.37 5.32
CA VAL A 180 -2.54 30.22 4.60
C VAL A 180 -3.19 30.96 3.42
N PHE A 181 -4.41 31.47 3.59
CA PHE A 181 -4.92 32.57 2.74
C PHE A 181 -5.30 33.75 3.63
N ALA A 182 -4.30 34.31 4.31
CA ALA A 182 -4.35 35.69 4.74
C ALA A 182 -3.63 36.53 3.67
N PHE A 183 -4.43 37.03 2.72
CA PHE A 183 -4.18 38.09 1.74
C PHE A 183 -3.11 37.84 0.66
#